data_AF-A0A1H5I3P2-F1
#
_entry.id   AF-A0A1H5I3P2-F1
#
_cell.length_a   1.000
_cell.length_b   1.000
_cell.length_c   1.000
_cell.angle_alpha   90.00
_cell.angle_beta   90.00
_cell.angle_gamma   90.00
#
_symmetry.space_group_name_H-M   'P 1'
#
loop_
_entity.id
_entity.type
_entity.pdbx_description
1 polymer ?
#
loop_
_entity_poly.entity_id
_entity_poly.type
_entity_poly.pdbx_seq_one_letter_code
_entity_poly.pdbx_strand_id
1 'polypeptide(L)'
;MANSNHTTRRTVLGLAGGAAVLVIVRPADATPAMLSAAIRNVVGEANVHAGKVKLDIPPLVENGNTVPMTVSVTSPMTADEYVKSIHVFNEKNPQPNIGNFYLGPRAGRAQVSTRIRLADSQKVTAIARLSDDTFWSTTADVVVTLAACTEEAI
;
A
#
# COMPACT_ATOMS: atom_id res chain seq x y z
N MET A 1 72.02 -18.27 -4.45
CA MET A 1 71.08 -19.40 -4.32
C MET A 1 69.92 -18.99 -3.42
N ALA A 2 68.69 -19.15 -3.93
CA ALA A 2 67.38 -19.26 -3.28
C ALA A 2 67.00 -18.32 -2.10
N ASN A 3 65.91 -17.55 -2.28
CA ASN A 3 64.63 -17.97 -1.68
C ASN A 3 63.42 -17.22 -2.28
N SER A 4 62.49 -17.98 -2.84
CA SER A 4 61.24 -17.49 -3.45
C SER A 4 60.14 -17.38 -2.39
N ASN A 5 59.69 -16.18 -2.06
CA ASN A 5 58.56 -15.97 -1.15
C ASN A 5 57.23 -16.23 -1.88
N HIS A 6 56.74 -17.47 -1.81
CA HIS A 6 55.42 -17.85 -2.31
C HIS A 6 54.31 -17.28 -1.43
N THR A 7 53.73 -16.14 -1.83
CA THR A 7 52.44 -15.68 -1.30
C THR A 7 51.37 -16.70 -1.71
N THR A 8 51.00 -17.57 -0.78
CA THR A 8 50.06 -18.66 -1.03
C THR A 8 48.62 -18.17 -0.88
N ARG A 9 47.74 -18.52 -1.84
CA ARG A 9 46.30 -18.19 -1.90
C ARG A 9 45.50 -18.40 -0.60
N ARG A 10 46.04 -19.16 0.36
CA ARG A 10 45.42 -19.44 1.66
C ARG A 10 45.43 -18.24 2.63
N THR A 11 46.38 -17.32 2.48
CA THR A 11 46.48 -16.15 3.39
C THR A 11 45.40 -15.10 3.12
N VAL A 12 44.89 -15.02 1.89
CA VAL A 12 43.86 -14.02 1.51
C VAL A 12 42.47 -14.41 2.01
N LEU A 13 42.16 -15.72 2.17
CA LEU A 13 40.88 -16.16 2.72
C LEU A 13 40.79 -16.09 4.25
N GLY A 14 41.90 -15.92 4.97
CA GLY A 14 41.90 -15.77 6.44
C GLY A 14 41.43 -14.40 6.93
N LEU A 15 41.42 -13.39 6.07
CA LEU A 15 41.08 -11.99 6.41
C LEU A 15 39.64 -11.59 6.02
N ALA A 16 38.88 -12.48 5.39
CA ALA A 16 37.49 -12.20 4.97
C ALA A 16 36.43 -12.59 6.02
N GLY A 17 36.84 -12.94 7.24
CA GLY A 17 35.95 -13.48 8.29
C GLY A 17 35.41 -12.45 9.29
N GLY A 18 35.58 -11.14 9.06
CA GLY A 18 35.40 -10.13 10.13
C GLY A 18 34.75 -8.83 9.68
N ALA A 19 33.58 -8.88 9.05
CA ALA A 19 32.69 -7.74 8.98
C ALA A 19 31.24 -8.25 9.02
N ALA A 20 30.78 -8.61 10.21
CA ALA A 20 29.35 -8.78 10.44
C ALA A 20 28.71 -7.40 10.29
N VAL A 21 28.20 -7.09 9.10
CA VAL A 21 27.29 -5.96 8.89
C VAL A 21 26.03 -6.29 9.69
N LEU A 22 25.88 -5.67 10.85
CA LEU A 22 24.62 -5.66 11.58
C LEU A 22 23.59 -4.95 10.70
N VAL A 23 22.81 -5.73 9.96
CA VAL A 23 21.63 -5.23 9.25
C VAL A 23 20.58 -4.92 10.31
N ILE A 24 20.50 -3.64 10.69
CA ILE A 24 19.43 -3.15 11.55
C ILE A 24 18.15 -3.15 10.71
N VAL A 25 17.37 -4.23 10.79
CA VAL A 25 16.03 -4.29 10.19
C VAL A 25 15.11 -3.42 11.04
N ARG A 26 14.81 -2.21 10.56
CA ARG A 26 13.79 -1.36 11.19
C ARG A 26 12.42 -1.97 10.93
N PRO A 27 11.52 -2.00 11.93
CA PRO A 27 10.13 -2.39 11.69
C PRO A 27 9.52 -1.45 10.65
N ALA A 28 8.97 -2.03 9.59
CA ALA A 28 8.34 -1.29 8.51
C ALA A 28 6.91 -0.94 8.91
N ASP A 29 6.76 0.06 9.77
CA ASP A 29 5.48 0.72 9.96
C ASP A 29 5.25 1.72 8.83
N ALA A 30 4.02 1.76 8.31
CA ALA A 30 3.63 2.83 7.41
C ALA A 30 3.60 4.14 8.18
N THR A 31 4.61 4.97 7.94
CA THR A 31 4.65 6.33 8.48
C THR A 31 3.70 7.22 7.67
N PRO A 32 3.17 8.31 8.24
CA PRO A 32 2.41 9.32 7.49
C PRO A 32 3.17 9.84 6.25
N ALA A 33 4.51 9.87 6.33
CA ALA A 33 5.37 10.21 5.20
C ALA A 33 5.27 9.18 4.06
N MET A 34 5.27 7.87 4.37
CA MET A 34 5.11 6.80 3.37
C MET A 34 3.72 6.82 2.71
N LEU A 35 2.66 7.06 3.49
CA LEU A 35 1.31 7.24 2.94
C LEU A 35 1.26 8.43 1.98
N SER A 36 1.81 9.59 2.39
CA SER A 36 1.85 10.77 1.54
C SER A 36 2.65 10.54 0.26
N ALA A 37 3.76 9.79 0.33
CA ALA A 37 4.54 9.41 -0.85
C ALA A 37 3.77 8.45 -1.77
N ALA A 38 3.07 7.46 -1.21
CA ALA A 38 2.25 6.53 -1.99
C ALA A 38 1.10 7.23 -2.72
N ILE A 39 0.44 8.20 -2.05
CA ILE A 39 -0.60 9.04 -2.67
C ILE A 39 0.02 9.92 -3.75
N ARG A 40 1.15 10.58 -3.50
CA ARG A 40 1.87 11.40 -4.49
C ARG A 40 2.31 10.60 -5.71
N ASN A 41 2.67 9.33 -5.56
CA ASN A 41 3.00 8.47 -6.71
C ASN A 41 1.80 8.23 -7.64
N VAL A 42 0.57 8.35 -7.14
CA VAL A 42 -0.67 8.17 -7.92
C VAL A 42 -1.22 9.50 -8.44
N VAL A 43 -1.23 10.53 -7.59
CA VAL A 43 -1.87 11.82 -7.85
C VAL A 43 -0.88 12.82 -8.48
N GLY A 44 0.41 12.65 -8.27
CA GLY A 44 1.43 13.65 -8.57
C GLY A 44 1.23 14.91 -7.72
N GLU A 45 1.25 16.06 -8.39
CA GLU A 45 1.02 17.38 -7.79
C GLU A 45 -0.44 17.84 -7.93
N ALA A 46 -1.35 16.98 -8.39
CA ALA A 46 -2.75 17.34 -8.60
C ALA A 46 -3.50 17.52 -7.27
N ASN A 47 -4.50 18.41 -7.26
CA ASN A 47 -5.37 18.58 -6.11
C ASN A 47 -6.35 17.40 -5.99
N VAL A 48 -6.48 16.88 -4.77
CA VAL A 48 -7.45 15.83 -4.43
C VAL A 48 -8.68 16.47 -3.80
N HIS A 49 -9.83 16.30 -4.43
CA HIS A 49 -11.11 16.79 -3.93
C HIS A 49 -11.79 15.75 -3.04
N ALA A 50 -12.60 16.19 -2.08
CA ALA A 50 -13.44 15.30 -1.28
C ALA A 50 -14.80 15.08 -1.97
N GLY A 51 -15.36 13.88 -1.89
CA GLY A 51 -16.68 13.54 -2.44
C GLY A 51 -16.61 12.72 -3.72
N LYS A 52 -17.76 12.50 -4.38
CA LYS A 52 -18.00 11.57 -5.53
C LYS A 52 -17.64 10.10 -5.31
N VAL A 53 -16.72 9.79 -4.39
CA VAL A 53 -16.29 8.46 -3.97
C VAL A 53 -16.98 8.11 -2.66
N LYS A 54 -17.61 6.94 -2.62
CA LYS A 54 -18.16 6.30 -1.43
C LYS A 54 -17.30 5.09 -1.11
N LEU A 55 -16.84 5.03 0.13
CA LEU A 55 -16.14 3.89 0.71
C LEU A 55 -17.07 3.26 1.74
N ASP A 56 -17.53 2.05 1.43
CA ASP A 56 -18.36 1.25 2.32
C ASP A 56 -17.49 0.15 2.93
N ILE A 57 -17.18 0.34 4.21
CA ILE A 57 -16.36 -0.56 5.02
C ILE A 57 -16.97 -0.57 6.44
N PRO A 58 -17.08 -1.74 7.10
CA PRO A 58 -17.62 -1.80 8.44
C PRO A 58 -16.76 -0.97 9.42
N PRO A 59 -17.36 -0.13 10.27
CA PRO A 59 -16.62 0.67 11.24
C PRO A 59 -15.98 -0.19 12.34
N LEU A 60 -16.51 -1.38 12.58
CA LEU A 60 -15.98 -2.37 13.52
C LEU A 60 -15.80 -3.71 12.80
N VAL A 61 -14.61 -4.28 12.93
CA VAL A 61 -14.20 -5.52 12.29
C VAL A 61 -13.63 -6.46 13.34
N GLU A 62 -14.23 -7.64 13.46
CA GLU A 62 -13.76 -8.64 14.41
C GLU A 62 -12.54 -9.40 13.90
N ASN A 63 -12.41 -9.59 12.57
CA ASN A 63 -11.32 -10.33 11.96
C ASN A 63 -10.61 -9.47 10.90
N GLY A 64 -9.45 -8.91 11.25
CA GLY A 64 -8.67 -8.09 10.33
C GLY A 64 -8.14 -8.84 9.10
N ASN A 65 -8.12 -10.18 9.09
CA ASN A 65 -7.60 -10.96 7.96
C ASN A 65 -8.48 -10.89 6.71
N THR A 66 -9.76 -10.52 6.89
CA THR A 66 -10.74 -10.53 5.80
C THR A 66 -11.81 -9.46 6.03
N VAL A 67 -11.48 -8.25 5.63
CA VAL A 67 -12.36 -7.09 5.79
C VAL A 67 -13.07 -6.81 4.47
N PRO A 68 -14.41 -6.95 4.40
CA PRO A 68 -15.13 -6.60 3.19
C PRO A 68 -15.09 -5.08 3.00
N MET A 69 -14.83 -4.66 1.76
CA MET A 69 -14.78 -3.25 1.39
C MET A 69 -15.37 -3.07 0.00
N THR A 70 -16.20 -2.05 -0.15
CA THR A 70 -16.73 -1.63 -1.45
C THR A 70 -16.43 -0.16 -1.70
N VAL A 71 -15.75 0.13 -2.80
CA VAL A 71 -15.56 1.49 -3.30
C VAL A 71 -16.51 1.71 -4.46
N SER A 72 -17.31 2.77 -4.39
CA SER A 72 -18.24 3.17 -5.46
C SER A 72 -18.01 4.63 -5.81
N VAL A 73 -18.00 4.95 -7.09
CA VAL A 73 -17.85 6.33 -7.56
C VAL A 73 -19.07 6.71 -8.36
N THR A 74 -19.65 7.88 -8.08
CA THR A 74 -20.75 8.43 -8.86
C THR A 74 -20.20 8.91 -10.20
N SER A 75 -20.39 8.10 -11.25
CA SER A 75 -20.02 8.41 -12.63
C SER A 75 -20.98 7.69 -13.59
N PRO A 76 -21.34 8.32 -14.73
CA PRO A 76 -22.20 7.70 -15.73
C PRO A 76 -21.50 6.59 -16.54
N MET A 77 -20.16 6.46 -16.43
CA MET A 77 -19.36 5.44 -17.13
C MET A 77 -19.56 5.43 -18.64
N THR A 78 -19.64 6.62 -19.24
CA THR A 78 -19.71 6.81 -20.70
C THR A 78 -18.31 6.98 -21.29
N ALA A 79 -18.19 7.00 -22.62
CA ALA A 79 -16.89 7.23 -23.27
C ALA A 79 -16.25 8.59 -22.88
N ASP A 80 -17.07 9.59 -22.58
CA ASP A 80 -16.63 10.94 -22.24
C ASP A 80 -16.40 11.11 -20.72
N GLU A 81 -17.25 10.50 -19.88
CA GLU A 81 -17.18 10.59 -18.42
C GLU A 81 -17.16 9.20 -17.78
N TYR A 82 -15.97 8.75 -17.39
CA TYR A 82 -15.75 7.47 -16.73
C TYR A 82 -14.64 7.55 -15.69
N VAL A 83 -14.62 6.58 -14.78
CA VAL A 83 -13.52 6.41 -13.84
C VAL A 83 -12.39 5.64 -14.52
N LYS A 84 -11.20 6.22 -14.56
CA LYS A 84 -9.98 5.59 -15.10
C LYS A 84 -9.38 4.61 -14.08
N SER A 85 -9.32 5.01 -12.82
CA SER A 85 -8.75 4.16 -11.78
C SER A 85 -9.28 4.48 -10.39
N ILE A 86 -9.24 3.48 -9.52
CA ILE A 86 -9.51 3.56 -8.09
C ILE A 86 -8.31 2.98 -7.36
N HIS A 87 -7.74 3.73 -6.43
CA HIS A 87 -6.59 3.37 -5.62
C HIS A 87 -7.01 3.38 -4.16
N VAL A 88 -6.66 2.33 -3.42
CA VAL A 88 -7.00 2.22 -2.00
C VAL A 88 -5.74 2.12 -1.18
N PHE A 89 -5.67 2.92 -0.13
CA PHE A 89 -4.53 3.03 0.77
C PHE A 89 -4.95 2.80 2.23
N ASN A 90 -4.00 2.30 3.02
CA ASN A 90 -4.09 2.21 4.46
C ASN A 90 -2.97 3.01 5.12
N GLU A 91 -3.19 3.42 6.37
CA GLU A 91 -2.23 4.26 7.10
C GLU A 91 -1.18 3.45 7.86
N LYS A 92 -1.52 2.27 8.38
CA LYS A 92 -0.69 1.55 9.36
C LYS A 92 -0.14 0.22 8.88
N ASN A 93 -0.57 -0.34 7.76
CA ASN A 93 0.00 -1.62 7.33
C ASN A 93 1.40 -1.41 6.72
N PRO A 94 2.31 -2.40 6.82
CA PRO A 94 3.62 -2.34 6.18
C PRO A 94 3.60 -2.04 4.67
N GLN A 95 2.52 -2.43 4.00
CA GLN A 95 2.21 -2.05 2.63
C GLN A 95 1.03 -1.05 2.59
N PRO A 96 1.30 0.26 2.39
CA PRO A 96 0.26 1.28 2.33
C PRO A 96 -0.72 1.09 1.18
N ASN A 97 -0.25 0.58 0.03
CA ASN A 97 -1.10 0.34 -1.13
C ASN A 97 -1.82 -1.00 -0.99
N ILE A 98 -3.15 -0.95 -0.85
CA ILE A 98 -4.00 -2.15 -0.77
C ILE A 98 -4.31 -2.70 -2.17
N GLY A 99 -4.58 -1.80 -3.12
CA GLY A 99 -4.95 -2.20 -4.47
C GLY A 99 -5.19 -1.03 -5.41
N ASN A 100 -4.87 -1.29 -6.67
CA ASN A 100 -5.10 -0.39 -7.80
C ASN A 100 -6.05 -1.07 -8.78
N PHE A 101 -7.21 -0.48 -9.03
CA PHE A 101 -8.23 -0.99 -9.93
C PHE A 101 -8.36 -0.04 -11.11
N TYR A 102 -8.14 -0.55 -12.31
CA TYR A 102 -8.29 0.23 -13.53
C TYR A 102 -9.65 -0.10 -14.14
N LEU A 103 -10.44 0.95 -14.36
CA LEU A 103 -11.77 0.85 -14.94
C LEU A 103 -11.75 1.54 -16.30
N GLY A 104 -12.80 1.29 -17.07
CA GLY A 104 -13.03 1.95 -18.34
C GLY A 104 -14.51 2.10 -18.60
N PRO A 105 -14.89 2.81 -19.68
CA PRO A 105 -16.30 3.06 -20.00
C PRO A 105 -17.12 1.77 -20.17
N ARG A 106 -16.47 0.66 -20.50
CA ARG A 106 -17.11 -0.66 -20.67
C ARG A 106 -17.46 -1.37 -19.36
N ALA A 107 -17.04 -0.86 -18.20
CA ALA A 107 -17.31 -1.51 -16.92
C ALA A 107 -18.77 -1.36 -16.46
N GLY A 108 -19.56 -0.47 -17.09
CA GLY A 108 -20.99 -0.25 -16.81
C GLY A 108 -21.29 0.45 -15.47
N ARG A 109 -20.48 0.20 -14.43
CA ARG A 109 -20.54 0.87 -13.12
C ARG A 109 -19.14 1.06 -12.55
N ALA A 110 -18.86 2.22 -11.98
CA ALA A 110 -17.64 2.46 -11.20
C ALA A 110 -17.77 1.92 -9.78
N GLN A 111 -17.72 0.59 -9.63
CA GLN A 111 -17.81 -0.06 -8.32
C GLN A 111 -16.84 -1.24 -8.25
N VAL A 112 -16.10 -1.31 -7.14
CA VAL A 112 -15.17 -2.41 -6.83
C VAL A 112 -15.50 -2.91 -5.43
N SER A 113 -15.75 -4.21 -5.31
CA SER A 113 -15.95 -4.88 -4.03
C SER A 113 -14.91 -5.96 -3.86
N THR A 114 -14.20 -5.94 -2.72
CA THR A 114 -13.12 -6.89 -2.43
C THR A 114 -12.98 -7.11 -0.93
N ARG A 115 -12.11 -8.04 -0.55
CA ARG A 115 -11.71 -8.27 0.84
C ARG A 115 -10.25 -7.87 1.02
N ILE A 116 -9.96 -7.14 2.08
CA ILE A 116 -8.64 -6.58 2.39
C ILE A 116 -8.16 -7.07 3.75
N ARG A 117 -6.85 -6.99 4.00
CA ARG A 117 -6.24 -7.28 5.31
C ARG A 117 -5.92 -5.97 6.03
N LEU A 118 -6.28 -5.86 7.30
CA LEU A 118 -5.98 -4.71 8.15
C LEU A 118 -5.21 -5.17 9.39
N ALA A 119 -4.01 -4.62 9.57
CA ALA A 119 -3.13 -4.95 10.69
C ALA A 119 -3.70 -4.49 12.03
N ASP A 120 -4.22 -3.26 12.08
CA ASP A 120 -4.75 -2.62 13.28
C ASP A 120 -5.89 -1.66 12.90
N SER A 121 -6.56 -1.10 13.90
CA SER A 121 -7.49 0.02 13.80
C SER A 121 -6.80 1.21 13.13
N GLN A 122 -7.33 1.64 11.99
CA GLN A 122 -6.66 2.61 11.13
C GLN A 122 -7.62 3.29 10.15
N LYS A 123 -7.12 4.29 9.45
CA LYS A 123 -7.81 4.96 8.35
C LYS A 123 -7.57 4.24 7.03
N VAL A 124 -8.63 4.04 6.26
CA VAL A 124 -8.57 3.57 4.87
C VAL A 124 -9.00 4.71 3.96
N THR A 125 -8.14 5.05 3.00
CA THR A 125 -8.38 6.14 2.04
C THR A 125 -8.55 5.57 0.65
N ALA A 126 -9.64 5.90 -0.03
CA ALA A 126 -9.85 5.57 -1.44
C ALA A 126 -9.74 6.83 -2.29
N ILE A 127 -9.00 6.75 -3.39
CA ILE A 127 -8.79 7.83 -4.36
C ILE A 127 -9.20 7.34 -5.75
N ALA A 128 -10.09 8.07 -6.42
CA ALA A 128 -10.51 7.81 -7.78
C ALA A 128 -9.97 8.88 -8.72
N ARG A 129 -9.50 8.44 -9.90
CA ARG A 129 -9.13 9.32 -11.03
C ARG A 129 -10.22 9.22 -12.10
N LEU A 130 -10.80 10.35 -12.49
CA LEU A 130 -11.80 10.44 -13.55
C LEU A 130 -11.15 10.66 -14.93
N SER A 131 -11.95 10.57 -15.99
CA SER A 131 -11.52 10.75 -17.38
C SER A 131 -10.94 12.14 -17.66
N ASP A 132 -11.38 13.15 -16.91
CA ASP A 132 -10.89 14.54 -16.92
C ASP A 132 -9.58 14.76 -16.13
N ASP A 133 -8.99 13.69 -15.61
CA ASP A 133 -7.79 13.71 -14.74
C ASP A 133 -7.97 14.45 -13.41
N THR A 134 -9.23 14.65 -12.97
CA THR A 134 -9.52 15.06 -11.60
C THR A 134 -9.40 13.90 -10.63
N PHE A 135 -8.94 14.20 -9.42
CA PHE A 135 -8.80 13.22 -8.34
C PHE A 135 -9.81 13.50 -7.23
N TRP A 136 -10.47 12.44 -6.80
CA TRP A 136 -11.50 12.48 -5.76
C TRP A 136 -11.19 11.46 -4.69
N SER A 137 -11.41 11.80 -3.42
CA SER A 137 -11.10 10.92 -2.30
C SER A 137 -12.19 10.85 -1.26
N THR A 138 -12.13 9.76 -0.50
CA THR A 138 -12.90 9.55 0.72
C THR A 138 -12.07 8.74 1.69
N THR A 139 -12.29 8.94 2.99
CA THR A 139 -11.58 8.25 4.06
C THR A 139 -12.59 7.67 5.04
N ALA A 140 -12.35 6.46 5.50
CA ALA A 140 -13.15 5.80 6.54
C ALA A 140 -12.25 5.32 7.68
N ASP A 141 -12.75 5.48 8.90
CA ASP A 141 -12.12 4.95 10.11
C ASP A 141 -12.63 3.52 10.35
N VAL A 142 -11.71 2.58 10.58
CA VAL A 142 -12.04 1.18 10.85
C VAL A 142 -11.38 0.77 12.16
N VAL A 143 -12.16 0.23 13.08
CA VAL A 143 -11.71 -0.36 14.34
C VAL A 143 -11.63 -1.86 14.17
N VAL A 144 -10.46 -2.43 14.45
CA VAL A 144 -10.21 -3.88 14.38
C VAL A 144 -10.02 -4.40 15.79
N THR A 145 -10.82 -5.38 16.22
CA THR A 145 -10.69 -5.96 17.58
C THR A 145 -9.67 -7.09 17.63
N LEU A 146 -9.55 -7.91 16.58
CA LEU A 146 -8.47 -8.87 16.40
C LEU A 146 -7.62 -8.47 15.19
N ALA A 147 -6.47 -7.88 15.49
CA ALA A 147 -5.45 -7.47 14.55
C ALA A 147 -5.02 -8.65 13.66
N ALA A 148 -5.00 -8.45 12.34
CA ALA A 148 -4.56 -9.49 11.39
C ALA A 148 -3.05 -9.74 11.42
N CYS A 149 -2.28 -8.82 12.03
CA CYS A 149 -0.82 -8.81 11.95
C CYS A 149 -0.12 -9.07 13.29
N THR A 150 -0.86 -9.49 14.34
CA THR A 150 -0.25 -10.01 15.57
C THR A 150 -0.06 -11.53 15.46
N GLU A 151 0.72 -11.99 14.49
CA GLU A 151 1.48 -13.22 14.70
C GLU A 151 2.76 -12.79 15.40
N GLU A 152 2.80 -12.97 16.73
CA GLU A 152 4.07 -13.14 17.43
C GLU A 152 4.84 -14.21 16.66
N ALA A 153 5.95 -13.82 16.05
CA ALA A 153 6.92 -14.77 15.55
C ALA A 153 7.37 -15.62 16.74
N ILE A 154 6.85 -16.84 16.82
CA ILE A 154 7.39 -17.90 17.67
C ILE A 154 8.72 -18.35 17.07
#